data_AF-A0A8H7UGP8-F1
#
_entry.id   AF-A0A8H7UGP8-F1
#
_cell.length_a   1.000
_cell.length_b   1.000
_cell.length_c   1.000
_cell.angle_alpha   90.00
_cell.angle_beta   90.00
_cell.angle_gamma   90.00
#
_symmetry.space_group_name_H-M   'P 1'
#
loop_
_entity.id
_entity.type
_entity.pdbx_description
1 polymer ?
#
loop_
_entity_poly.entity_id
_entity_poly.type
_entity_poly.pdbx_seq_one_letter_code
_entity_poly.pdbx_strand_id
1 'polypeptide(L)'
;MWDKQDAREWTEPVGFRAGRAVGDGFMTSQCQSSKQPIHLASRKSRAVFWVTSPHCRWVPFPKYSMVDFMLRDIIVHLDISNNYTTSYIYTAPTIPFVRPLATSANVATRTTTLSNGLTVATEENPSSQTATVGVWIDAGSRVESAETNGAAYFLEHLAFKGSKPSQIESLGGNFDAYTTREHSAFLAQTFNNNVAQTVDILSEAVQNPNLSAIDEAREAILKEQQKAANNGEQIVFDHLHATAFQGEGLGRPIAGTPESIQAISRDDLSNFIKNNYAGDRMVLVGSGNVNHEELCKLAEQKFGSLSSGSLSSKLAQKPKFTGSEIRLRDDTLPEAHIALAVEAPSLASPDYYVSLVMQSIIGSWDASLGGSSLLGSRLSTVVDKHHLANNYFSFNTSYKDTGLFGIYFATSNVTQIDDFVHFTQKEWARLSQTVTEGEVERAKQILKGSLLLGLDGNNAVAQDIATQVLATGKRLSVQEVEQAISKVTVSDVHRVANNTLWDKEVAVVGHGPVEALTDYLRVRGFMSYNR
;
A
#
# COMPACT_ATOMS: atom_id res chain seq x y z
N MET A 1 2.00 -32.00 -7.40
CA MET A 1 2.28 -30.94 -8.38
C MET A 1 1.13 -29.95 -8.31
N TRP A 2 1.20 -29.03 -7.36
CA TRP A 2 0.25 -27.93 -7.21
C TRP A 2 1.12 -26.69 -7.04
N ASP A 3 1.04 -25.82 -8.03
CA ASP A 3 1.79 -24.57 -8.13
C ASP A 3 1.03 -23.51 -7.34
N LYS A 4 1.56 -23.13 -6.19
CA LYS A 4 1.04 -22.04 -5.33
C LYS A 4 1.95 -20.82 -5.54
N GLN A 5 1.76 -20.10 -6.64
CA GLN A 5 2.50 -18.85 -6.90
C GLN A 5 1.66 -17.70 -7.49
N ASP A 6 0.35 -17.87 -7.71
CA ASP A 6 -0.45 -16.85 -8.40
C ASP A 6 -1.30 -15.99 -7.44
N ALA A 7 -0.71 -14.88 -6.98
CA ALA A 7 -1.37 -13.60 -6.66
C ALA A 7 -0.31 -12.55 -6.25
N ARG A 8 0.50 -12.08 -7.21
CA ARG A 8 1.35 -10.88 -7.00
C ARG A 8 0.53 -9.66 -7.42
N GLU A 9 -0.01 -8.93 -6.44
CA GLU A 9 -0.67 -7.65 -6.68
C GLU A 9 0.38 -6.60 -7.04
N TRP A 10 0.37 -6.14 -8.29
CA TRP A 10 1.20 -5.05 -8.81
C TRP A 10 0.68 -3.71 -8.29
N THR A 11 1.11 -3.35 -7.10
CA THR A 11 1.07 -1.98 -6.62
C THR A 11 2.50 -1.61 -6.27
N GLU A 12 2.97 -0.44 -6.70
CA GLU A 12 4.01 0.28 -5.93
C GLU A 12 3.60 0.22 -4.44
N PRO A 13 4.49 0.38 -3.44
CA PRO A 13 4.06 0.62 -2.08
C PRO A 13 3.35 1.99 -2.01
N VAL A 14 2.16 2.08 -2.60
CA VAL A 14 1.17 3.12 -2.40
C VAL A 14 0.76 2.92 -0.95
N GLY A 15 1.02 3.93 -0.13
CA GLY A 15 0.97 3.85 1.33
C GLY A 15 -0.12 2.95 1.88
N PHE A 16 0.31 1.97 2.67
CA PHE A 16 -0.43 1.22 3.68
C PHE A 16 -1.88 0.85 3.35
N ARG A 17 -2.06 -0.32 2.72
CA ARG A 17 -3.32 -1.05 2.70
C ARG A 17 -3.59 -1.67 4.08
N ALA A 18 -4.74 -1.37 4.68
CA ALA A 18 -5.25 -2.16 5.80
C ALA A 18 -5.63 -3.56 5.28
N GLY A 19 -4.96 -4.59 5.77
CA GLY A 19 -5.08 -5.98 5.30
C GLY A 19 -6.50 -6.52 5.38
N ARG A 20 -6.92 -7.21 4.30
CA ARG A 20 -8.17 -7.97 4.24
C ARG A 20 -7.84 -9.47 4.33
N ALA A 21 -8.30 -10.13 5.37
CA ALA A 21 -8.33 -11.59 5.45
C ALA A 21 -9.55 -12.10 4.68
N VAL A 22 -9.33 -12.75 3.54
CA VAL A 22 -10.38 -13.44 2.77
C VAL A 22 -10.52 -14.85 3.33
N GLY A 23 -11.64 -15.13 3.98
CA GLY A 23 -12.03 -16.47 4.42
C GLY A 23 -12.89 -17.15 3.37
N ASP A 24 -12.31 -18.10 2.62
CA ASP A 24 -13.05 -18.96 1.70
C ASP A 24 -13.68 -20.16 2.41
N GLY A 25 -14.98 -20.32 2.19
CA GLY A 25 -15.67 -21.58 1.87
C GLY A 25 -15.45 -22.81 2.77
N PHE A 26 -16.29 -22.99 3.78
CA PHE A 26 -16.60 -24.34 4.30
C PHE A 26 -17.71 -24.98 3.45
N MET A 27 -17.31 -25.92 2.59
CA MET A 27 -18.21 -26.91 1.99
C MET A 27 -18.75 -27.86 3.07
N THR A 28 -20.07 -28.04 3.03
CA THR A 28 -20.84 -29.05 3.76
C THR A 28 -20.45 -30.46 3.33
N SER A 29 -20.06 -31.32 4.27
CA SER A 29 -20.02 -32.78 4.09
C SER A 29 -21.04 -33.46 5.00
N GLN A 30 -22.01 -34.13 4.38
CA GLN A 30 -22.88 -35.11 5.02
C GLN A 30 -22.05 -36.22 5.67
N CYS A 31 -22.41 -36.64 6.88
CA CYS A 31 -22.10 -37.99 7.34
C CYS A 31 -23.23 -38.53 8.23
N GLN A 32 -23.61 -39.77 7.94
CA GLN A 32 -24.82 -40.45 8.38
C GLN A 32 -24.75 -40.98 9.82
N SER A 33 -25.96 -41.19 10.33
CA SER A 33 -26.37 -41.87 11.55
C SER A 33 -25.57 -43.10 11.99
N SER A 34 -25.42 -43.26 13.30
CA SER A 34 -25.40 -44.58 13.94
C SER A 34 -26.22 -44.57 15.24
N LYS A 35 -27.00 -45.64 15.41
CA LYS A 35 -27.98 -45.90 16.47
C LYS A 35 -27.29 -46.57 17.67
N GLN A 36 -27.46 -45.99 18.87
CA GLN A 36 -28.03 -46.57 20.11
C GLN A 36 -27.31 -47.79 20.80
N PRO A 37 -27.60 -48.22 22.07
CA PRO A 37 -28.55 -47.67 23.07
C PRO A 37 -28.26 -47.89 24.61
N ILE A 38 -29.29 -47.58 25.43
CA ILE A 38 -29.74 -48.12 26.75
C ILE A 38 -29.13 -47.58 28.08
N HIS A 39 -29.93 -46.88 28.90
CA HIS A 39 -30.62 -47.48 30.07
C HIS A 39 -31.77 -46.61 30.65
N LEU A 40 -32.92 -47.27 30.86
CA LEU A 40 -34.17 -46.79 31.45
C LEU A 40 -34.19 -46.86 32.99
N ALA A 41 -34.99 -45.96 33.60
CA ALA A 41 -35.91 -46.25 34.72
C ALA A 41 -36.99 -45.12 34.78
N SER A 42 -38.26 -45.34 34.43
CA SER A 42 -39.38 -45.83 35.29
C SER A 42 -39.82 -44.81 36.38
N ARG A 43 -41.08 -44.48 36.70
CA ARG A 43 -42.47 -44.65 36.18
C ARG A 43 -43.40 -43.95 37.22
N LYS A 44 -44.58 -43.45 36.81
CA LYS A 44 -45.85 -43.21 37.58
C LYS A 44 -46.08 -41.92 38.42
N SER A 45 -46.89 -41.02 37.83
CA SER A 45 -48.26 -40.57 38.18
C SER A 45 -48.76 -40.33 39.63
N ARG A 46 -49.33 -39.11 39.79
CA ARG A 46 -50.50 -38.64 40.61
C ARG A 46 -50.37 -38.56 42.14
N ALA A 47 -50.51 -37.33 42.69
CA ALA A 47 -51.66 -36.92 43.52
C ALA A 47 -51.59 -35.44 43.92
N VAL A 48 -52.78 -34.89 44.16
CA VAL A 48 -53.18 -33.51 44.45
C VAL A 48 -52.79 -33.09 45.87
N PHE A 49 -52.36 -31.84 46.07
CA PHE A 49 -52.55 -31.12 47.34
C PHE A 49 -52.91 -29.66 47.06
N TRP A 50 -54.06 -29.25 47.61
CA TRP A 50 -54.55 -27.89 47.66
C TRP A 50 -53.90 -27.15 48.82
N VAL A 51 -53.37 -25.96 48.58
CA VAL A 51 -53.14 -24.94 49.62
C VAL A 51 -53.87 -23.69 49.17
N THR A 52 -54.91 -23.33 49.91
CA THR A 52 -55.70 -22.13 49.74
C THR A 52 -54.97 -20.94 50.38
N SER A 53 -54.88 -19.83 49.67
CA SER A 53 -54.79 -18.51 50.29
C SER A 53 -55.54 -17.50 49.41
N PRO A 54 -56.50 -16.74 49.95
CA PRO A 54 -57.34 -15.83 49.18
C PRO A 54 -56.61 -14.49 49.04
N HIS A 55 -56.62 -13.92 47.84
CA HIS A 55 -56.61 -12.48 47.48
C HIS A 55 -56.00 -12.31 46.07
N CYS A 56 -56.70 -12.76 45.04
CA CYS A 56 -56.42 -12.39 43.65
C CYS A 56 -57.61 -11.61 43.09
N ARG A 57 -57.45 -10.28 42.92
CA ARG A 57 -58.29 -9.49 42.02
C ARG A 57 -57.91 -9.84 40.59
N TRP A 58 -58.89 -10.24 39.79
CA TRP A 58 -58.74 -10.41 38.35
C TRP A 58 -58.65 -9.04 37.69
N VAL A 59 -57.49 -8.73 37.10
CA VAL A 59 -57.36 -7.65 36.10
C VAL A 59 -57.47 -8.33 34.72
N PRO A 60 -58.29 -7.83 33.78
CA PRO A 60 -58.40 -8.47 32.47
C PRO A 60 -57.10 -8.29 31.68
N PHE A 61 -56.61 -9.37 31.08
CA PHE A 61 -55.55 -9.33 30.07
C PHE A 61 -56.02 -8.48 28.87
N PRO A 62 -55.31 -7.43 28.44
CA PRO A 62 -55.61 -6.76 27.19
C PRO A 62 -55.37 -7.74 26.03
N LYS A 63 -56.28 -7.75 25.06
CA LYS A 63 -56.05 -8.41 23.77
C LYS A 63 -54.95 -7.62 23.03
N TYR A 64 -53.69 -7.98 23.26
CA TYR A 64 -52.58 -7.40 22.52
C TYR A 64 -52.59 -7.94 21.09
N SER A 65 -52.54 -7.03 20.13
CA SER A 65 -52.33 -7.37 18.73
C SER A 65 -50.86 -7.78 18.53
N MET A 66 -50.54 -8.52 17.46
CA MET A 66 -49.15 -8.87 17.12
C MET A 66 -48.26 -7.62 16.97
N VAL A 67 -48.85 -6.48 16.61
CA VAL A 67 -48.21 -5.16 16.53
C VAL A 67 -47.79 -4.66 17.91
N ASP A 68 -48.60 -4.86 18.95
CA ASP A 68 -48.25 -4.46 20.32
C ASP A 68 -47.10 -5.29 20.90
N PHE A 69 -46.99 -6.56 20.49
CA PHE A 69 -45.86 -7.41 20.87
C PHE A 69 -44.56 -6.94 20.21
N MET A 70 -44.59 -6.65 18.90
CA MET A 70 -43.44 -6.09 18.19
C MET A 70 -43.03 -4.70 18.72
N LEU A 71 -44.01 -3.83 19.02
CA LEU A 71 -43.74 -2.52 19.60
C LEU A 71 -43.13 -2.64 20.99
N ARG A 72 -43.61 -3.57 21.83
CA ARG A 72 -42.99 -3.85 23.13
C ARG A 72 -41.58 -4.40 22.99
N ASP A 73 -41.34 -5.32 22.06
CA ASP A 73 -40.01 -5.86 21.85
C ASP A 73 -39.03 -4.78 21.38
N ILE A 74 -39.46 -3.86 20.51
CA ILE A 74 -38.68 -2.69 20.09
C ILE A 74 -38.41 -1.76 21.28
N ILE A 75 -39.43 -1.43 22.07
CA ILE A 75 -39.29 -0.55 23.25
C ILE A 75 -38.36 -1.18 24.29
N VAL A 76 -38.50 -2.48 24.58
CA VAL A 76 -37.64 -3.20 25.51
C VAL A 76 -36.19 -3.25 25.00
N HIS A 77 -35.97 -3.46 23.70
CA HIS A 77 -34.61 -3.40 23.14
C HIS A 77 -34.01 -1.98 23.19
N LEU A 78 -34.81 -0.94 22.95
CA LEU A 78 -34.37 0.45 23.08
C LEU A 78 -34.07 0.82 24.54
N ASP A 79 -34.90 0.40 25.50
CA ASP A 79 -34.68 0.62 26.94
C ASP A 79 -33.46 -0.14 27.47
N ILE A 80 -33.22 -1.37 26.99
CA ILE A 80 -31.99 -2.13 27.30
C ILE A 80 -30.76 -1.42 26.70
N SER A 81 -30.87 -0.85 25.50
CA SER A 81 -29.78 -0.08 24.88
C SER A 81 -29.52 1.27 25.57
N ASN A 82 -30.51 1.86 26.23
CA ASN A 82 -30.32 3.10 26.98
C ASN A 82 -29.72 2.87 28.38
N ASN A 83 -29.75 1.63 28.88
CA ASN A 83 -29.23 1.22 30.18
C ASN A 83 -27.83 0.58 30.09
N TYR A 84 -26.94 1.11 29.25
CA TYR A 84 -25.53 0.77 29.35
C TYR A 84 -24.97 1.30 30.68
N THR A 85 -24.50 0.38 31.52
CA THR A 85 -23.77 0.70 32.74
C THR A 85 -22.53 1.52 32.40
N THR A 86 -22.37 2.67 33.07
CA THR A 86 -21.26 3.63 32.93
C THR A 86 -19.88 3.00 33.15
N SER A 87 -19.80 1.76 33.62
CA SER A 87 -18.57 0.98 33.81
C SER A 87 -17.87 0.57 32.51
N TYR A 88 -18.55 0.61 31.36
CA TYR A 88 -17.95 0.25 30.06
C TYR A 88 -17.63 1.45 29.17
N ILE A 89 -17.97 2.67 29.59
CA ILE A 89 -17.64 3.91 28.88
C ILE A 89 -16.31 4.43 29.44
N TYR A 90 -15.20 4.03 28.83
CA TYR A 90 -13.95 4.78 28.98
C TYR A 90 -14.13 6.12 28.27
N THR A 91 -14.43 7.16 29.03
CA THR A 91 -14.31 8.53 28.54
C THR A 91 -12.84 8.78 28.24
N ALA A 92 -12.50 8.94 26.96
CA ALA A 92 -11.16 9.33 26.56
C ALA A 92 -10.88 10.73 27.15
N PRO A 93 -9.88 10.90 28.03
CA PRO A 93 -9.61 12.20 28.61
C PRO A 93 -9.16 13.15 27.49
N THR A 94 -9.78 14.34 27.42
CA THR A 94 -9.41 15.48 26.55
C THR A 94 -8.15 16.20 27.05
N ILE A 95 -7.21 15.46 27.62
CA ILE A 95 -5.87 15.94 27.92
C ILE A 95 -5.06 15.70 26.65
N PRO A 96 -4.23 16.65 26.16
CA PRO A 96 -3.22 16.34 25.17
C PRO A 96 -2.28 15.32 25.81
N PHE A 97 -2.60 14.04 25.62
CA PHE A 97 -1.84 12.93 26.14
C PHE A 97 -0.62 12.84 25.22
N VAL A 98 0.40 13.65 25.51
CA VAL A 98 1.76 13.41 25.04
C VAL A 98 2.20 12.14 25.76
N ARG A 99 1.74 10.98 25.29
CA ARG A 99 2.43 9.73 25.58
C ARG A 99 3.77 9.89 24.88
N PRO A 100 4.90 10.04 25.60
CA PRO A 100 6.15 9.60 25.00
C PRO A 100 5.89 8.16 24.56
N LEU A 101 6.16 7.87 23.28
CA LEU A 101 6.09 6.51 22.76
C LEU A 101 6.74 5.58 23.80
N ALA A 102 6.11 4.44 24.08
CA ALA A 102 6.76 3.36 24.81
C ALA A 102 8.15 3.21 24.21
N THR A 103 9.18 3.41 25.04
CA THR A 103 10.57 3.60 24.65
C THR A 103 10.92 2.65 23.51
N SER A 104 10.84 3.14 22.26
CA SER A 104 11.32 2.35 21.13
C SER A 104 12.79 2.15 21.41
N ALA A 105 13.22 0.89 21.51
CA ALA A 105 14.62 0.58 21.61
C ALA A 105 15.31 1.32 20.46
N ASN A 106 16.23 2.22 20.79
CA ASN A 106 17.02 2.97 19.81
C ASN A 106 17.93 1.98 19.08
N VAL A 107 17.40 1.23 18.12
CA VAL A 107 18.22 0.52 17.16
C VAL A 107 18.51 1.52 16.05
N ALA A 108 19.63 2.23 16.18
CA ALA A 108 20.07 3.15 15.16
C ALA A 108 20.50 2.34 13.92
N THR A 109 19.96 2.69 12.75
CA THR A 109 20.43 2.13 11.48
C THR A 109 21.88 2.55 11.27
N ARG A 110 22.78 1.57 11.13
CA ARG A 110 24.20 1.80 10.86
C ARG A 110 24.44 1.77 9.35
N THR A 111 25.20 2.73 8.85
CA THR A 111 25.54 2.83 7.42
C THR A 111 27.05 2.96 7.23
N THR A 112 27.58 2.26 6.23
CA THR A 112 29.00 2.34 5.82
C THR A 112 29.06 2.36 4.29
N THR A 113 29.82 3.29 3.71
CA THR A 113 30.07 3.34 2.27
C THR A 113 31.43 2.72 1.96
N LEU A 114 31.45 1.74 1.06
CA LEU A 114 32.66 1.05 0.60
C LEU A 114 33.45 1.91 -0.40
N SER A 115 34.66 1.47 -0.73
CA SER A 115 35.58 2.19 -1.63
C SER A 115 35.02 2.37 -3.05
N ASN A 116 34.17 1.45 -3.51
CA ASN A 116 33.50 1.49 -4.81
C ASN A 116 32.17 2.25 -4.81
N GLY A 117 31.78 2.86 -3.67
CA GLY A 117 30.53 3.62 -3.52
C GLY A 117 29.34 2.82 -3.00
N LEU A 118 29.44 1.48 -2.90
CA LEU A 118 28.36 0.65 -2.34
C LEU A 118 28.06 1.05 -0.90
N THR A 119 26.78 1.31 -0.60
CA THR A 119 26.35 1.57 0.77
C THR A 119 25.86 0.29 1.42
N VAL A 120 26.40 -0.04 2.59
CA VAL A 120 25.94 -1.15 3.44
C VAL A 120 25.17 -0.56 4.61
N ALA A 121 23.91 -0.95 4.77
CA ALA A 121 23.05 -0.49 5.85
C ALA A 121 22.53 -1.65 6.68
N THR A 122 22.53 -1.52 8.01
CA THR A 122 22.00 -2.56 8.89
C THR A 122 21.16 -2.00 10.03
N GLU A 123 20.10 -2.73 10.36
CA GLU A 123 19.39 -2.60 11.63
C GLU A 123 19.47 -3.93 12.39
N GLU A 124 20.36 -3.96 13.39
CA GLU A 124 20.67 -5.17 14.13
C GLU A 124 19.66 -5.39 15.28
N ASN A 125 18.94 -6.50 15.21
CA ASN A 125 18.07 -6.99 16.27
C ASN A 125 18.54 -8.38 16.74
N PRO A 126 19.37 -8.44 17.81
CA PRO A 126 19.94 -9.70 18.30
C PRO A 126 18.91 -10.73 18.80
N SER A 127 17.69 -10.28 19.12
CA SER A 127 16.60 -11.18 19.55
C SER A 127 15.92 -11.90 18.38
N SER A 128 16.14 -11.44 17.15
CA SER A 128 15.54 -12.04 15.96
C SER A 128 16.26 -13.35 15.60
N GLN A 129 15.49 -14.40 15.34
CA GLN A 129 16.02 -15.70 14.89
C GLN A 129 16.16 -15.78 13.36
N THR A 130 15.63 -14.78 12.66
CA THR A 130 15.69 -14.64 11.21
C THR A 130 16.30 -13.31 10.83
N ALA A 131 16.81 -13.25 9.61
CA ALA A 131 17.35 -12.06 9.01
C ALA A 131 16.73 -11.86 7.62
N THR A 132 16.59 -10.61 7.21
CA THR A 132 16.33 -10.25 5.82
C THR A 132 17.54 -9.53 5.28
N VAL A 133 18.05 -10.02 4.16
CA VAL A 133 19.18 -9.41 3.46
C VAL A 133 18.74 -9.15 2.03
N GLY A 134 19.09 -7.99 1.50
CA GLY A 134 18.74 -7.65 0.12
C GLY A 134 19.59 -6.56 -0.46
N VAL A 135 19.59 -6.51 -1.78
CA VAL A 135 20.28 -5.53 -2.60
C VAL A 135 19.24 -4.70 -3.32
N TRP A 136 19.26 -3.40 -3.08
CA TRP A 136 18.48 -2.44 -3.83
C TRP A 136 19.38 -1.66 -4.76
N ILE A 137 18.92 -1.48 -5.99
CA ILE A 137 19.66 -0.84 -7.06
C ILE A 137 18.85 0.37 -7.51
N ASP A 138 19.50 1.53 -7.58
CA ASP A 138 18.94 2.79 -8.08
C ASP A 138 18.70 2.76 -9.60
N ALA A 139 18.02 1.73 -10.08
CA ALA A 139 17.69 1.51 -11.48
C ALA A 139 16.34 0.82 -11.57
N GLY A 140 15.35 1.54 -12.08
CA GLY A 140 14.03 1.01 -12.44
C GLY A 140 13.64 1.42 -13.87
N SER A 141 12.35 1.41 -14.20
CA SER A 141 11.90 1.76 -15.57
C SER A 141 12.20 3.21 -15.99
N ARG A 142 12.40 4.12 -15.02
CA ARG A 142 12.72 5.53 -15.26
C ARG A 142 14.04 5.73 -16.01
N VAL A 143 15.02 4.86 -15.80
CA VAL A 143 16.37 4.98 -16.42
C VAL A 143 16.49 4.25 -17.75
N GLU A 144 15.43 3.58 -18.18
CA GLU A 144 15.39 2.87 -19.45
C GLU A 144 15.29 3.85 -20.64
N SER A 145 15.58 3.35 -21.83
CA SER A 145 15.19 4.01 -23.08
C SER A 145 13.79 3.59 -23.51
N ALA A 146 13.21 4.22 -24.53
CA ALA A 146 11.92 3.77 -25.07
C ALA A 146 12.05 2.38 -25.73
N GLU A 147 13.19 2.13 -26.37
CA GLU A 147 13.50 0.90 -27.08
C GLU A 147 13.75 -0.27 -26.11
N THR A 148 14.33 0.01 -24.95
CA THR A 148 14.66 -0.99 -23.91
C THR A 148 13.70 -0.95 -22.73
N ASN A 149 12.49 -0.42 -22.90
CA ASN A 149 11.53 -0.33 -21.79
C ASN A 149 11.06 -1.73 -21.37
N GLY A 150 11.16 -2.02 -20.07
CA GLY A 150 10.94 -3.33 -19.47
C GLY A 150 12.22 -4.11 -19.19
N ALA A 151 13.42 -3.58 -19.49
CA ALA A 151 14.70 -4.25 -19.23
C ALA A 151 14.94 -4.54 -17.74
N ALA A 152 14.66 -3.61 -16.83
CA ALA A 152 14.81 -3.81 -15.39
C ALA A 152 13.89 -4.93 -14.90
N TYR A 153 12.64 -4.90 -15.36
CA TYR A 153 11.64 -5.94 -15.08
C TYR A 153 12.02 -7.31 -15.68
N PHE A 154 12.64 -7.31 -16.86
CA PHE A 154 13.16 -8.53 -17.46
C PHE A 154 14.28 -9.14 -16.62
N LEU A 155 15.19 -8.30 -16.10
CA LEU A 155 16.29 -8.74 -15.25
C LEU A 155 15.80 -9.29 -13.91
N GLU A 156 14.73 -8.73 -13.36
CA GLU A 156 14.03 -9.27 -12.19
C GLU A 156 13.65 -10.74 -12.39
N HIS A 157 12.97 -11.04 -13.51
CA HIS A 157 12.59 -12.41 -13.89
C HIS A 157 13.78 -13.33 -14.11
N LEU A 158 14.90 -12.82 -14.62
CA LEU A 158 16.09 -13.63 -14.91
C LEU A 158 17.02 -13.83 -13.71
N ALA A 159 16.98 -12.95 -12.71
CA ALA A 159 17.89 -12.98 -11.56
C ALA A 159 17.76 -14.28 -10.76
N PHE A 160 16.52 -14.74 -10.56
CA PHE A 160 16.20 -15.95 -9.81
C PHE A 160 15.90 -17.18 -10.69
N LYS A 161 16.24 -17.18 -11.98
CA LYS A 161 16.18 -18.41 -12.79
C LYS A 161 17.38 -19.32 -12.50
N GLY A 162 17.21 -20.63 -12.71
CA GLY A 162 18.25 -21.65 -12.50
C GLY A 162 18.21 -22.27 -11.10
N SER A 163 19.38 -22.53 -10.50
CA SER A 163 19.50 -23.24 -9.21
C SER A 163 19.31 -22.35 -7.97
N LYS A 164 19.30 -21.02 -8.13
CA LYS A 164 19.27 -20.06 -7.01
C LYS A 164 18.03 -20.22 -6.11
N PRO A 165 16.79 -20.37 -6.63
CA PRO A 165 15.62 -20.62 -5.79
C PRO A 165 15.77 -21.84 -4.90
N SER A 166 16.18 -22.97 -5.47
CA SER A 166 16.35 -24.22 -4.73
C SER A 166 17.47 -24.14 -3.69
N GLN A 167 18.52 -23.34 -3.94
CA GLN A 167 19.54 -23.07 -2.93
C GLN A 167 18.96 -22.30 -1.74
N ILE A 168 18.16 -21.26 -1.97
CA ILE A 168 17.52 -20.49 -0.90
C ILE A 168 16.51 -21.34 -0.12
N GLU A 169 15.69 -22.14 -0.81
CA GLU A 169 14.75 -23.07 -0.19
C GLU A 169 15.46 -24.13 0.67
N SER A 170 16.61 -24.63 0.23
CA SER A 170 17.41 -25.60 1.00
C SER A 170 17.94 -25.03 2.32
N LEU A 171 18.07 -23.70 2.41
CA LEU A 171 18.42 -22.98 3.63
C LEU A 171 17.21 -22.71 4.54
N GLY A 172 16.02 -23.13 4.13
CA GLY A 172 14.75 -22.79 4.78
C GLY A 172 14.36 -21.33 4.62
N GLY A 173 14.97 -20.63 3.64
CA GLY A 173 14.70 -19.25 3.34
C GLY A 173 13.62 -19.07 2.28
N ASN A 174 13.18 -17.83 2.11
CA ASN A 174 12.38 -17.38 0.98
C ASN A 174 13.11 -16.23 0.28
N PHE A 175 12.70 -15.90 -0.94
CA PHE A 175 13.24 -14.79 -1.68
C PHE A 175 12.13 -14.01 -2.36
N ASP A 176 12.43 -12.76 -2.66
CA ASP A 176 11.56 -11.88 -3.40
C ASP A 176 12.40 -10.95 -4.28
N ALA A 177 11.81 -10.49 -5.37
CA ALA A 177 12.32 -9.38 -6.14
C ALA A 177 11.16 -8.61 -6.74
N TYR A 178 11.38 -7.31 -6.88
CA TYR A 178 10.42 -6.41 -7.50
C TYR A 178 11.16 -5.23 -8.12
N THR A 179 10.51 -4.64 -9.12
CA THR A 179 10.98 -3.46 -9.82
C THR A 179 9.95 -2.35 -9.71
N THR A 180 10.41 -1.15 -9.42
CA THR A 180 9.62 0.08 -9.42
C THR A 180 10.07 0.99 -10.56
N ARG A 181 9.50 2.19 -10.65
CA ARG A 181 9.98 3.20 -11.59
C ARG A 181 11.41 3.65 -11.28
N GLU A 182 11.83 3.74 -10.02
CA GLU A 182 13.16 4.28 -9.66
C GLU A 182 14.19 3.24 -9.24
N HIS A 183 13.76 2.08 -8.72
CA HIS A 183 14.68 1.08 -8.19
C HIS A 183 14.18 -0.36 -8.38
N SER A 184 15.12 -1.30 -8.43
CA SER A 184 14.89 -2.74 -8.37
C SER A 184 15.45 -3.31 -7.08
N ALA A 185 14.77 -4.31 -6.53
CA ALA A 185 15.12 -4.95 -5.27
C ALA A 185 15.25 -6.46 -5.44
N PHE A 186 16.28 -7.03 -4.83
CA PHE A 186 16.51 -8.47 -4.75
C PHE A 186 16.79 -8.84 -3.31
N LEU A 187 15.89 -9.57 -2.65
CA LEU A 187 15.98 -9.83 -1.22
C LEU A 187 15.65 -11.27 -0.88
N ALA A 188 16.13 -11.71 0.28
CA ALA A 188 15.85 -13.02 0.82
C ALA A 188 15.74 -12.98 2.34
N GLN A 189 14.80 -13.74 2.89
CA GLN A 189 14.69 -13.99 4.31
C GLN A 189 15.29 -15.36 4.62
N THR A 190 16.09 -15.42 5.67
CA THR A 190 16.86 -16.62 6.02
C THR A 190 17.08 -16.71 7.53
N PHE A 191 17.62 -17.82 8.00
CA PHE A 191 18.12 -17.93 9.37
C PHE A 191 19.45 -17.19 9.53
N ASN A 192 19.73 -16.69 10.73
CA ASN A 192 20.93 -15.90 11.02
C ASN A 192 22.24 -16.57 10.56
N ASN A 193 22.36 -17.89 10.73
CA ASN A 193 23.55 -18.66 10.36
C ASN A 193 23.79 -18.73 8.83
N ASN A 194 22.75 -18.46 8.03
CA ASN A 194 22.77 -18.58 6.58
C ASN A 194 22.91 -17.22 5.87
N VAL A 195 23.11 -16.13 6.62
CA VAL A 195 23.28 -14.77 6.07
C VAL A 195 24.41 -14.70 5.05
N ALA A 196 25.58 -15.26 5.36
CA ALA A 196 26.73 -15.25 4.46
C ALA A 196 26.45 -15.97 3.13
N GLN A 197 25.81 -17.14 3.17
CA GLN A 197 25.42 -17.88 1.98
C GLN A 197 24.33 -17.15 1.19
N THR A 198 23.42 -16.48 1.87
CA THR A 198 22.36 -15.68 1.23
C THR A 198 22.93 -14.49 0.48
N VAL A 199 23.91 -13.78 1.05
CA VAL A 199 24.65 -12.70 0.36
C VAL A 199 25.35 -13.24 -0.88
N ASP A 200 25.93 -14.45 -0.82
CA ASP A 200 26.56 -15.08 -1.99
C ASP A 200 25.55 -15.28 -3.13
N ILE A 201 24.40 -15.91 -2.83
CA ILE A 201 23.34 -16.16 -3.81
C ILE A 201 22.81 -14.85 -4.41
N LEU A 202 22.58 -13.83 -3.58
CA LEU A 202 22.13 -12.51 -4.05
C LEU A 202 23.18 -11.83 -4.93
N SER A 203 24.46 -11.95 -4.58
CA SER A 203 25.54 -11.38 -5.40
C SER A 203 25.60 -12.01 -6.78
N GLU A 204 25.41 -13.33 -6.88
CA GLU A 204 25.34 -14.04 -8.16
C GLU A 204 24.06 -13.69 -8.92
N ALA A 205 22.92 -13.57 -8.23
CA ALA A 205 21.64 -13.20 -8.84
C ALA A 205 21.70 -11.83 -9.52
N VAL A 206 22.31 -10.85 -8.86
CA VAL A 206 22.41 -9.47 -9.35
C VAL A 206 23.48 -9.31 -10.42
N GLN A 207 24.67 -9.88 -10.22
CA GLN A 207 25.80 -9.65 -11.13
C GLN A 207 25.79 -10.58 -12.35
N ASN A 208 25.24 -11.79 -12.20
CA ASN A 208 25.22 -12.83 -13.23
C ASN A 208 23.81 -13.44 -13.37
N PRO A 209 22.80 -12.66 -13.80
CA PRO A 209 21.47 -13.20 -14.09
C PRO A 209 21.52 -14.20 -15.25
N ASN A 210 20.62 -15.18 -15.26
CA ASN A 210 20.64 -16.24 -16.27
C ASN A 210 20.06 -15.77 -17.61
N LEU A 211 20.86 -15.03 -18.38
CA LEU A 211 20.45 -14.47 -19.68
C LEU A 211 20.15 -15.54 -20.75
N SER A 212 20.44 -16.82 -20.50
CA SER A 212 20.05 -17.90 -21.42
C SER A 212 18.57 -18.26 -21.34
N ALA A 213 17.89 -17.91 -20.24
CA ALA A 213 16.47 -18.14 -20.03
C ALA A 213 15.58 -16.99 -20.56
N ILE A 214 16.09 -16.21 -21.51
CA ILE A 214 15.41 -15.00 -22.02
C ILE A 214 14.05 -15.32 -22.63
N ASP A 215 13.93 -16.41 -23.38
CA ASP A 215 12.67 -16.76 -24.06
C ASP A 215 11.59 -17.19 -23.04
N GLU A 216 11.97 -17.97 -22.04
CA GLU A 216 11.08 -18.37 -20.94
C GLU A 216 10.59 -17.16 -20.13
N ALA A 217 11.50 -16.24 -19.80
CA ALA A 217 11.14 -15.00 -19.11
C ALA A 217 10.22 -14.12 -19.97
N ARG A 218 10.46 -14.03 -21.29
CA ARG A 218 9.60 -13.27 -22.20
C ARG A 218 8.16 -13.80 -22.19
N GLU A 219 7.98 -15.11 -22.29
CA GLU A 219 6.66 -15.72 -22.26
C GLU A 219 5.94 -15.48 -20.93
N ALA A 220 6.67 -15.59 -19.81
CA ALA A 220 6.13 -15.30 -18.48
C ALA A 220 5.66 -13.85 -18.36
N ILE A 221 6.49 -12.89 -18.77
CA ILE A 221 6.19 -11.45 -18.74
C ILE A 221 4.97 -11.13 -19.60
N LEU A 222 4.89 -11.64 -20.84
CA LEU A 222 3.75 -11.40 -21.72
C LEU A 222 2.45 -11.97 -21.14
N LYS A 223 2.51 -13.13 -20.47
CA LYS A 223 1.36 -13.72 -19.79
C LYS A 223 0.93 -12.89 -18.57
N GLU A 224 1.88 -12.34 -17.82
CA GLU A 224 1.61 -11.46 -16.70
C GLU A 224 0.99 -10.13 -17.16
N GLN A 225 1.49 -9.54 -18.23
CA GLN A 225 0.88 -8.35 -18.86
C GLN A 225 -0.56 -8.62 -19.31
N GLN A 226 -0.84 -9.80 -19.89
CA GLN A 226 -2.22 -10.18 -20.25
C GLN A 226 -3.14 -10.33 -19.03
N LYS A 227 -2.63 -10.87 -17.91
CA LYS A 227 -3.39 -10.92 -16.66
C LYS A 227 -3.66 -9.50 -16.12
N ALA A 228 -2.64 -8.64 -16.13
CA ALA A 228 -2.71 -7.26 -15.66
C ALA A 228 -3.65 -6.38 -16.50
N ALA A 229 -3.85 -6.71 -17.78
CA ALA A 229 -4.78 -6.02 -18.68
C ALA A 229 -6.26 -6.09 -18.25
N ASN A 230 -6.60 -6.90 -17.24
CA ASN A 230 -7.95 -6.94 -16.64
C ASN A 230 -8.02 -6.21 -15.29
N ASN A 231 -6.92 -5.66 -14.78
CA ASN A 231 -6.90 -4.93 -13.52
C ASN A 231 -7.08 -3.42 -13.78
N GLY A 232 -8.31 -2.93 -13.59
CA GLY A 232 -8.65 -1.53 -13.82
C GLY A 232 -7.83 -0.54 -13.00
N GLU A 233 -7.43 -0.89 -11.77
CA GLU A 233 -6.58 -0.03 -10.93
C GLU A 233 -5.20 0.16 -11.56
N GLN A 234 -4.55 -0.95 -11.92
CA GLN A 234 -3.22 -0.95 -12.51
C GLN A 234 -3.18 -0.20 -13.85
N ILE A 235 -4.17 -0.44 -14.71
CA ILE A 235 -4.33 0.27 -15.99
C ILE A 235 -4.41 1.78 -15.75
N VAL A 236 -5.26 2.21 -14.81
CA VAL A 236 -5.42 3.63 -14.51
C VAL A 236 -4.12 4.24 -14.00
N PHE A 237 -3.38 3.58 -13.11
CA PHE A 237 -2.11 4.12 -12.61
C PHE A 237 -1.01 4.15 -13.67
N ASP A 238 -0.89 3.16 -14.54
CA ASP A 238 0.09 3.20 -15.62
C ASP A 238 -0.21 4.31 -16.62
N HIS A 239 -1.49 4.50 -17.00
CA HIS A 239 -1.90 5.61 -17.83
C HIS A 239 -1.79 6.96 -17.12
N LEU A 240 -1.97 7.01 -15.79
CA LEU A 240 -1.80 8.24 -15.01
C LEU A 240 -0.35 8.71 -15.05
N HIS A 241 0.61 7.80 -14.90
CA HIS A 241 2.02 8.14 -15.05
C HIS A 241 2.34 8.54 -16.49
N ALA A 242 1.86 7.79 -17.49
CA ALA A 242 2.10 8.09 -18.89
C ALA A 242 1.56 9.47 -19.30
N THR A 243 0.39 9.86 -18.79
CA THR A 243 -0.21 11.17 -19.09
C THR A 243 0.41 12.29 -18.27
N ALA A 244 0.76 12.05 -16.99
CA ALA A 244 1.37 13.08 -16.14
C ALA A 244 2.82 13.39 -16.54
N PHE A 245 3.59 12.38 -16.97
CA PHE A 245 5.02 12.49 -17.30
C PHE A 245 5.27 12.12 -18.77
N GLN A 246 4.57 12.81 -19.68
CA GLN A 246 4.57 12.51 -21.12
C GLN A 246 5.99 12.58 -21.72
N GLY A 247 6.42 11.49 -22.35
CA GLY A 247 7.74 11.40 -23.00
C GLY A 247 8.92 11.30 -22.03
N GLU A 248 8.68 11.38 -20.72
CA GLU A 248 9.69 11.25 -19.67
C GLU A 248 9.84 9.79 -19.22
N GLY A 249 10.96 9.47 -18.57
CA GLY A 249 11.21 8.12 -18.04
C GLY A 249 10.17 7.64 -17.03
N LEU A 250 9.64 8.54 -16.19
CA LEU A 250 8.60 8.21 -15.21
C LEU A 250 7.25 7.82 -15.84
N GLY A 251 6.99 8.26 -17.07
CA GLY A 251 5.74 7.94 -17.77
C GLY A 251 5.70 6.54 -18.35
N ARG A 252 6.82 5.81 -18.36
CA ARG A 252 6.89 4.47 -18.96
C ARG A 252 6.37 3.39 -17.99
N PRO A 253 5.65 2.37 -18.49
CA PRO A 253 5.21 1.26 -17.67
C PRO A 253 6.42 0.47 -17.15
N ILE A 254 6.30 -0.06 -15.93
CA ILE A 254 7.35 -0.85 -15.28
C ILE A 254 7.64 -2.13 -16.08
N ALA A 255 6.58 -2.82 -16.48
CA ALA A 255 6.67 -4.09 -17.20
C ALA A 255 7.05 -3.95 -18.68
N GLY A 256 7.25 -2.73 -19.18
CA GLY A 256 7.43 -2.49 -20.61
C GLY A 256 6.14 -2.58 -21.43
N THR A 257 6.27 -2.39 -22.74
CA THR A 257 5.20 -2.62 -23.71
C THR A 257 5.34 -4.02 -24.32
N PRO A 258 4.26 -4.66 -24.83
CA PRO A 258 4.38 -5.94 -25.53
C PRO A 258 5.41 -5.90 -26.67
N GLU A 259 5.48 -4.78 -27.40
CA GLU A 259 6.42 -4.56 -28.50
C GLU A 259 7.86 -4.48 -28.01
N SER A 260 8.13 -3.71 -26.95
CA SER A 260 9.49 -3.60 -26.39
C SER A 260 9.96 -4.93 -25.79
N ILE A 261 9.09 -5.66 -25.08
CA ILE A 261 9.41 -6.98 -24.50
C ILE A 261 9.73 -8.02 -25.58
N GLN A 262 9.07 -7.95 -26.75
CA GLN A 262 9.40 -8.79 -27.89
C GLN A 262 10.76 -8.41 -28.53
N ALA A 263 11.10 -7.12 -28.55
CA ALA A 263 12.30 -6.61 -29.19
C ALA A 263 13.58 -6.76 -28.34
N ILE A 264 13.47 -6.72 -27.00
CA ILE A 264 14.62 -6.76 -26.10
C ILE A 264 15.49 -8.01 -26.34
N SER A 265 16.77 -7.75 -26.61
CA SER A 265 17.79 -8.77 -26.83
C SER A 265 18.65 -9.01 -25.59
N ARG A 266 19.42 -10.09 -25.60
CA ARG A 266 20.41 -10.40 -24.55
C ARG A 266 21.48 -9.32 -24.40
N ASP A 267 21.87 -8.69 -25.50
CA ASP A 267 22.90 -7.65 -25.49
C ASP A 267 22.37 -6.38 -24.83
N ASP A 268 21.08 -6.04 -25.04
CA ASP A 268 20.42 -4.91 -24.38
C ASP A 268 20.39 -5.09 -22.86
N LEU A 269 20.04 -6.29 -22.39
CA LEU A 269 20.06 -6.63 -20.96
C LEU A 269 21.47 -6.57 -20.36
N SER A 270 22.45 -7.09 -21.09
CA SER A 270 23.86 -7.05 -20.68
C SER A 270 24.38 -5.61 -20.59
N ASN A 271 23.99 -4.76 -21.55
CA ASN A 271 24.30 -3.34 -21.55
C ASN A 271 23.59 -2.60 -20.41
N PHE A 272 22.34 -2.95 -20.10
CA PHE A 272 21.60 -2.38 -18.98
C PHE A 272 22.30 -2.67 -17.64
N ILE A 273 22.70 -3.92 -17.39
CA ILE A 273 23.47 -4.30 -16.19
C ILE A 273 24.75 -3.49 -16.12
N LYS A 274 25.54 -3.48 -17.21
CA LYS A 274 26.83 -2.77 -17.25
C LYS A 274 26.70 -1.27 -16.97
N ASN A 275 25.62 -0.64 -17.40
CA ASN A 275 25.43 0.81 -17.28
C ASN A 275 24.78 1.22 -15.95
N ASN A 276 24.02 0.34 -15.30
CA ASN A 276 23.20 0.70 -14.14
C ASN A 276 23.58 -0.03 -12.84
N TYR A 277 24.16 -1.22 -12.91
CA TYR A 277 24.51 -2.03 -11.72
C TYR A 277 25.94 -1.68 -11.27
N ALA A 278 26.07 -0.46 -10.79
CA ALA A 278 27.33 0.10 -10.27
C ALA A 278 27.28 0.21 -8.74
N GLY A 279 28.45 0.10 -8.08
CA GLY A 279 28.53 0.09 -6.62
C GLY A 279 27.86 1.29 -5.97
N ASP A 280 28.13 2.50 -6.45
CA ASP A 280 27.57 3.78 -6.00
C ASP A 280 26.05 3.95 -6.22
N ARG A 281 25.43 3.04 -6.98
CA ARG A 281 23.98 3.00 -7.21
C ARG A 281 23.29 1.88 -6.45
N MET A 282 24.01 1.20 -5.55
CA MET A 282 23.51 0.04 -4.84
C MET A 282 23.55 0.22 -3.33
N VAL A 283 22.58 -0.38 -2.65
CA VAL A 283 22.53 -0.48 -1.20
C VAL A 283 22.33 -1.94 -0.81
N LEU A 284 23.26 -2.49 -0.04
CA LEU A 284 23.10 -3.80 0.60
C LEU A 284 22.51 -3.56 2.00
N VAL A 285 21.32 -4.09 2.24
CA VAL A 285 20.62 -3.94 3.52
C VAL A 285 20.54 -5.27 4.26
N GLY A 286 20.82 -5.25 5.57
CA GLY A 286 20.59 -6.36 6.48
C GLY A 286 19.70 -5.93 7.67
N SER A 287 18.58 -6.62 7.87
CA SER A 287 17.69 -6.39 9.01
C SER A 287 17.46 -7.69 9.80
N GLY A 288 17.43 -7.61 11.12
CA GLY A 288 17.37 -8.78 12.01
C GLY A 288 18.71 -8.99 12.72
N ASN A 289 19.05 -10.22 13.10
CA ASN A 289 20.31 -10.49 13.77
C ASN A 289 21.46 -10.60 12.75
N VAL A 290 21.86 -9.45 12.21
CA VAL A 290 22.91 -9.30 11.20
C VAL A 290 23.96 -8.33 11.74
N ASN A 291 25.18 -8.83 11.96
CA ASN A 291 26.29 -7.99 12.39
C ASN A 291 26.75 -7.07 11.25
N HIS A 292 26.88 -5.77 11.54
CA HIS A 292 27.24 -4.77 10.55
C HIS A 292 28.63 -4.98 9.93
N GLU A 293 29.63 -5.25 10.77
CA GLU A 293 31.02 -5.42 10.34
C GLU A 293 31.20 -6.67 9.48
N GLU A 294 30.50 -7.75 9.81
CA GLU A 294 30.47 -8.97 9.01
C GLU A 294 29.81 -8.74 7.65
N LEU A 295 28.67 -8.05 7.62
CA LEU A 295 28.00 -7.72 6.36
C LEU A 295 28.87 -6.82 5.48
N CYS A 296 29.58 -5.84 6.06
CA CYS A 296 30.52 -4.99 5.32
C CYS A 296 31.66 -5.80 4.69
N LYS A 297 32.22 -6.80 5.41
CA LYS A 297 33.26 -7.68 4.87
C LYS A 297 32.74 -8.52 3.71
N LEU A 298 31.54 -9.09 3.84
CA LEU A 298 30.89 -9.86 2.78
C LEU A 298 30.60 -8.97 1.56
N ALA A 299 30.14 -7.75 1.79
CA ALA A 299 29.88 -6.77 0.75
C ALA A 299 31.15 -6.43 -0.03
N GLU A 300 32.26 -6.14 0.66
CA GLU A 300 33.55 -5.88 0.02
C GLU A 300 34.04 -7.09 -0.80
N GLN A 301 33.90 -8.31 -0.25
CA GLN A 301 34.29 -9.54 -0.94
C GLN A 301 33.49 -9.83 -2.20
N LYS A 302 32.17 -9.61 -2.16
CA LYS A 302 31.24 -10.03 -3.22
C LYS A 302 30.93 -8.93 -4.23
N PHE A 303 30.93 -7.67 -3.80
CA PHE A 303 30.56 -6.52 -4.63
C PHE A 303 31.71 -5.53 -4.83
N GLY A 304 32.84 -5.67 -4.12
CA GLY A 304 33.96 -4.71 -4.19
C GLY A 304 34.59 -4.57 -5.59
N SER A 305 34.43 -5.56 -6.46
CA SER A 305 34.90 -5.52 -7.86
C SER A 305 33.98 -4.76 -8.81
N LEU A 306 32.77 -4.39 -8.38
CA LEU A 306 31.86 -3.58 -9.18
C LEU A 306 32.48 -2.22 -9.46
N SER A 307 32.25 -1.71 -10.66
CA SER A 307 32.67 -0.35 -11.01
C SER A 307 31.99 0.66 -10.08
N SER A 308 32.76 1.62 -9.57
CA SER A 308 32.19 2.87 -9.08
C SER A 308 31.70 3.68 -10.29
N GLY A 309 30.43 4.04 -10.31
CA GLY A 309 29.81 4.77 -11.41
C GLY A 309 30.44 6.15 -11.60
N SER A 310 31.29 6.30 -12.61
CA SER A 310 31.52 7.61 -13.27
C SER A 310 30.62 7.77 -14.51
N LEU A 311 29.68 6.86 -14.73
CA LEU A 311 28.85 6.82 -15.93
C LEU A 311 27.42 7.23 -15.59
N SER A 312 27.12 8.47 -15.97
CA SER A 312 25.79 8.98 -16.29
C SER A 312 24.95 9.53 -15.14
N SER A 313 25.27 10.79 -14.81
CA SER A 313 24.34 11.83 -14.36
C SER A 313 23.17 12.11 -15.33
N LYS A 314 22.72 11.15 -16.17
CA LYS A 314 21.65 11.40 -17.16
C LYS A 314 20.27 11.58 -16.55
N LEU A 315 20.06 11.23 -15.28
CA LEU A 315 18.83 11.57 -14.56
C LEU A 315 18.78 13.05 -14.11
N ALA A 316 19.73 13.91 -14.52
CA ALA A 316 19.87 15.27 -14.02
C ALA A 316 18.68 16.22 -14.29
N GLN A 317 17.69 15.85 -15.10
CA GLN A 317 16.54 16.71 -15.37
C GLN A 317 15.30 16.20 -14.65
N LYS A 318 14.73 17.09 -13.83
CA LYS A 318 13.43 16.89 -13.21
C LYS A 318 12.39 16.63 -14.31
N PRO A 319 11.64 15.53 -14.25
CA PRO A 319 10.64 15.19 -15.25
C PRO A 319 9.52 16.23 -15.19
N LYS A 320 9.04 16.65 -16.35
CA LYS A 320 8.00 17.66 -16.44
C LYS A 320 6.63 17.04 -16.18
N PHE A 321 5.94 17.53 -15.15
CA PHE A 321 4.52 17.23 -14.98
C PHE A 321 3.68 18.00 -16.01
N THR A 322 2.77 17.31 -16.69
CA THR A 322 1.85 17.87 -17.66
C THR A 322 0.41 17.55 -17.22
N GLY A 323 -0.41 18.59 -17.10
CA GLY A 323 -1.86 18.42 -16.92
C GLY A 323 -2.50 17.97 -18.21
N SER A 324 -3.12 16.79 -18.20
CA SER A 324 -3.75 16.20 -19.37
C SER A 324 -4.77 15.15 -18.96
N GLU A 325 -5.58 14.69 -19.91
CA GLU A 325 -6.52 13.61 -19.69
C GLU A 325 -6.35 12.44 -20.66
N ILE A 326 -6.64 11.23 -20.19
CA ILE A 326 -6.83 10.04 -21.01
C ILE A 326 -8.16 9.38 -20.61
N ARG A 327 -8.97 9.04 -21.61
CA ARG A 327 -10.24 8.32 -21.42
C ARG A 327 -10.24 7.05 -22.24
N LEU A 328 -10.16 5.92 -21.56
CA LEU A 328 -10.27 4.58 -22.12
C LEU A 328 -11.71 4.12 -21.93
N ARG A 329 -12.62 4.68 -22.73
CA ARG A 329 -14.05 4.39 -22.62
C ARG A 329 -14.32 2.96 -23.09
N ASP A 330 -14.84 2.15 -22.18
CA ASP A 330 -15.35 0.82 -22.46
C ASP A 330 -16.63 0.59 -21.63
N ASP A 331 -17.78 0.78 -22.29
CA ASP A 331 -19.09 0.65 -21.66
C ASP A 331 -19.49 -0.81 -21.39
N THR A 332 -18.66 -1.79 -21.81
CA THR A 332 -18.90 -3.21 -21.53
C THR A 332 -18.39 -3.63 -20.16
N LEU A 333 -17.52 -2.84 -19.54
CA LEU A 333 -16.99 -3.10 -18.21
C LEU A 333 -18.02 -2.77 -17.12
N PRO A 334 -18.05 -3.54 -16.01
CA PRO A 334 -19.05 -3.38 -14.96
C PRO A 334 -18.82 -2.13 -14.07
N GLU A 335 -17.58 -1.65 -14.00
CA GLU A 335 -17.17 -0.55 -13.13
C GLU A 335 -16.28 0.44 -13.89
N ALA A 336 -16.42 1.72 -13.57
CA ALA A 336 -15.52 2.78 -14.00
C ALA A 336 -14.38 2.93 -12.98
N HIS A 337 -13.14 2.95 -13.46
CA HIS A 337 -11.94 3.19 -12.68
C HIS A 337 -11.36 4.55 -13.06
N ILE A 338 -11.19 5.45 -12.09
CA ILE A 338 -10.79 6.84 -12.36
C ILE A 338 -9.73 7.28 -11.36
N ALA A 339 -8.71 7.99 -11.84
CA ALA A 339 -7.74 8.69 -11.01
C ALA A 339 -7.57 10.15 -11.43
N LEU A 340 -7.42 11.01 -10.42
CA LEU A 340 -7.04 12.41 -10.57
C LEU A 340 -5.79 12.64 -9.76
N ALA A 341 -4.77 13.28 -10.34
CA ALA A 341 -3.55 13.62 -9.63
C ALA A 341 -3.01 15.00 -10.01
N VAL A 342 -2.30 15.61 -9.07
CA VAL A 342 -1.48 16.81 -9.26
C VAL A 342 -0.02 16.46 -8.98
N GLU A 343 0.89 17.34 -9.41
CA GLU A 343 2.30 17.23 -9.04
C GLU A 343 2.47 17.37 -7.52
N ALA A 344 3.10 16.37 -6.91
CA ALA A 344 3.40 16.35 -5.49
C ALA A 344 4.87 16.72 -5.19
N PRO A 345 5.18 17.10 -3.94
CA PRO A 345 6.56 17.26 -3.50
C PRO A 345 7.36 15.96 -3.64
N SER A 346 8.67 16.09 -3.85
CA SER A 346 9.58 14.94 -3.84
C SER A 346 9.75 14.35 -2.44
N LEU A 347 10.28 13.13 -2.37
CA LEU A 347 10.58 12.45 -1.11
C LEU A 347 11.60 13.20 -0.25
N ALA A 348 12.51 13.95 -0.87
CA ALA A 348 13.50 14.78 -0.18
C ALA A 348 12.95 16.16 0.27
N SER A 349 11.73 16.53 -0.15
CA SER A 349 11.13 17.82 0.18
C SER A 349 10.75 17.90 1.67
N PRO A 350 10.95 19.05 2.35
CA PRO A 350 10.44 19.25 3.71
C PRO A 350 8.91 19.15 3.80
N ASP A 351 8.22 19.36 2.68
CA ASP A 351 6.76 19.29 2.58
C ASP A 351 6.23 17.85 2.40
N TYR A 352 7.10 16.85 2.28
CA TYR A 352 6.71 15.43 2.09
C TYR A 352 5.77 14.94 3.20
N TYR A 353 6.13 15.14 4.47
CA TYR A 353 5.28 14.72 5.60
C TYR A 353 3.98 15.51 5.69
N VAL A 354 3.96 16.76 5.21
CA VAL A 354 2.72 17.56 5.14
C VAL A 354 1.77 16.95 4.12
N SER A 355 2.28 16.53 2.95
CA SER A 355 1.49 15.84 1.92
C SER A 355 0.94 14.48 2.41
N LEU A 356 1.71 13.73 3.20
CA LEU A 356 1.21 12.50 3.83
C LEU A 356 0.09 12.78 4.85
N VAL A 357 0.20 13.87 5.62
CA VAL A 357 -0.89 14.29 6.52
C VAL A 357 -2.12 14.71 5.71
N MET A 358 -1.95 15.43 4.60
CA MET A 358 -3.06 15.76 3.68
C MET A 358 -3.75 14.51 3.13
N GLN A 359 -2.97 13.51 2.69
CA GLN A 359 -3.48 12.22 2.24
C GLN A 359 -4.30 11.55 3.35
N SER A 360 -3.80 11.54 4.59
CA SER A 360 -4.49 10.96 5.74
C SER A 360 -5.78 11.70 6.14
N ILE A 361 -5.86 13.02 5.90
CA ILE A 361 -7.10 13.80 6.11
C ILE A 361 -8.20 13.35 5.14
N ILE A 362 -7.86 13.13 3.86
CA ILE A 362 -8.81 12.63 2.84
C ILE A 362 -9.15 11.17 3.11
N GLY A 363 -8.12 10.36 3.42
CA GLY A 363 -8.23 8.96 3.77
C GLY A 363 -8.64 8.06 2.60
N SER A 364 -9.18 6.91 2.96
CA SER A 364 -9.74 5.91 2.06
C SER A 364 -11.09 5.43 2.57
N TRP A 365 -11.86 4.82 1.69
CA TRP A 365 -13.17 4.26 2.01
C TRP A 365 -13.45 3.07 1.10
N ASP A 366 -14.19 2.11 1.62
CA ASP A 366 -14.59 0.92 0.89
C ASP A 366 -15.96 0.46 1.40
N ALA A 367 -16.88 0.23 0.48
CA ALA A 367 -18.27 -0.14 0.76
C ALA A 367 -18.39 -1.45 1.56
N SER A 368 -17.38 -2.32 1.48
CA SER A 368 -17.38 -3.61 2.15
C SER A 368 -16.80 -3.58 3.57
N LEU A 369 -16.30 -2.43 4.03
CA LEU A 369 -15.83 -2.28 5.42
C LEU A 369 -17.02 -2.18 6.37
N GLY A 370 -17.08 -3.07 7.37
CA GLY A 370 -18.05 -3.02 8.45
C GLY A 370 -17.83 -1.78 9.33
N GLY A 371 -18.52 -0.69 9.01
CA GLY A 371 -18.32 0.63 9.64
C GLY A 371 -17.91 1.74 8.67
N SER A 372 -18.03 1.53 7.37
CA SER A 372 -17.78 2.51 6.30
C SER A 372 -18.42 3.89 6.55
N SER A 373 -19.63 3.91 7.14
CA SER A 373 -20.40 5.11 7.47
C SER A 373 -19.87 5.89 8.68
N LEU A 374 -19.01 5.27 9.51
CA LEU A 374 -18.48 5.83 10.75
C LEU A 374 -17.06 6.38 10.60
N LEU A 375 -16.50 6.35 9.39
CA LEU A 375 -15.17 6.90 9.12
C LEU A 375 -15.15 8.41 9.32
N GLY A 376 -14.05 8.91 9.89
CA GLY A 376 -13.91 10.31 10.27
C GLY A 376 -13.62 11.28 9.11
N SER A 377 -13.36 10.78 7.90
CA SER A 377 -13.15 11.63 6.72
C SER A 377 -14.48 12.17 6.21
N ARG A 378 -14.49 13.44 5.80
CA ARG A 378 -15.71 14.08 5.27
C ARG A 378 -16.10 13.48 3.92
N LEU A 379 -15.12 13.18 3.09
CA LEU A 379 -15.35 12.57 1.78
C LEU A 379 -16.03 11.21 1.95
N SER A 380 -15.55 10.39 2.90
CA SER A 380 -16.15 9.07 3.17
C SER A 380 -17.63 9.18 3.56
N THR A 381 -18.00 10.16 4.39
CA THR A 381 -19.41 10.35 4.77
C THR A 381 -20.31 10.69 3.57
N VAL A 382 -19.82 11.51 2.65
CA VAL A 382 -20.57 11.88 1.44
C VAL A 382 -20.68 10.69 0.48
N VAL A 383 -19.58 9.98 0.26
CA VAL A 383 -19.52 8.81 -0.62
C VAL A 383 -20.43 7.69 -0.12
N ASP A 384 -20.40 7.40 1.19
CA ASP A 384 -21.24 6.38 1.83
C ASP A 384 -22.73 6.72 1.73
N LYS A 385 -23.10 7.97 2.06
CA LYS A 385 -24.50 8.43 2.08
C LYS A 385 -25.15 8.44 0.69
N HIS A 386 -24.38 8.77 -0.35
CA HIS A 386 -24.88 8.92 -1.71
C HIS A 386 -24.50 7.76 -2.62
N HIS A 387 -23.78 6.74 -2.10
CA HIS A 387 -23.30 5.58 -2.85
C HIS A 387 -22.56 5.98 -4.14
N LEU A 388 -21.62 6.92 -4.02
CA LEU A 388 -20.92 7.51 -5.18
C LEU A 388 -19.82 6.62 -5.74
N ALA A 389 -19.23 5.74 -4.92
CA ALA A 389 -18.18 4.81 -5.31
C ALA A 389 -18.33 3.47 -4.59
N ASN A 390 -17.69 2.43 -5.13
CA ASN A 390 -17.51 1.13 -4.48
C ASN A 390 -16.32 1.18 -3.52
N ASN A 391 -15.24 1.83 -3.94
CA ASN A 391 -14.08 2.14 -3.11
C ASN A 391 -13.38 3.40 -3.62
N TYR A 392 -12.65 4.08 -2.73
CA TYR A 392 -11.69 5.11 -3.10
C TYR A 392 -10.52 5.14 -2.11
N PHE A 393 -9.39 5.66 -2.57
CA PHE A 393 -8.30 6.02 -1.68
C PHE A 393 -7.53 7.22 -2.20
N SER A 394 -7.04 8.04 -1.26
CA SER A 394 -6.08 9.09 -1.56
C SER A 394 -4.67 8.50 -1.58
N PHE A 395 -3.87 8.89 -2.58
CA PHE A 395 -2.49 8.44 -2.73
C PHE A 395 -1.52 9.62 -2.77
N ASN A 396 -0.30 9.36 -2.29
CA ASN A 396 0.85 10.24 -2.40
C ASN A 396 2.07 9.41 -2.80
N THR A 397 2.34 9.33 -4.10
CA THR A 397 3.51 8.66 -4.66
C THR A 397 4.61 9.68 -4.81
N SER A 398 5.70 9.55 -4.05
CA SER A 398 6.83 10.49 -4.10
C SER A 398 8.05 9.82 -4.71
N TYR A 399 8.67 10.49 -5.68
CA TYR A 399 9.93 10.13 -6.31
C TYR A 399 11.05 11.04 -5.80
N LYS A 400 12.29 10.82 -6.27
CA LYS A 400 13.47 11.61 -5.86
C LYS A 400 13.31 13.13 -6.08
N ASP A 401 12.65 13.54 -7.14
CA ASP A 401 12.58 14.95 -7.60
C ASP A 401 11.17 15.46 -7.94
N THR A 402 10.16 14.59 -7.95
CA THR A 402 8.74 14.92 -8.16
C THR A 402 7.83 13.91 -7.45
N GLY A 403 6.53 13.99 -7.62
CA GLY A 403 5.57 12.99 -7.15
C GLY A 403 4.17 13.20 -7.73
N LEU A 404 3.25 12.33 -7.35
CA LEU A 404 1.82 12.40 -7.65
C LEU A 404 1.03 12.38 -6.36
N PHE A 405 0.16 13.37 -6.19
CA PHE A 405 -0.81 13.43 -5.09
C PHE A 405 -2.19 13.40 -5.72
N GLY A 406 -3.04 12.49 -5.28
CA GLY A 406 -4.29 12.27 -5.97
C GLY A 406 -5.32 11.46 -5.22
N ILE A 407 -6.38 11.14 -5.95
CA ILE A 407 -7.41 10.19 -5.55
C ILE A 407 -7.62 9.18 -6.67
N TYR A 408 -7.80 7.93 -6.28
CA TYR A 408 -8.32 6.89 -7.14
C TYR A 408 -9.66 6.43 -6.59
N PHE A 409 -10.61 6.13 -7.48
CA PHE A 409 -11.87 5.51 -7.11
C PHE A 409 -12.37 4.54 -8.19
N ALA A 410 -13.10 3.53 -7.76
CA ALA A 410 -13.83 2.61 -8.61
C ALA A 410 -15.32 2.68 -8.29
N THR A 411 -16.18 2.73 -9.32
CA THR A 411 -17.62 2.86 -9.13
C THR A 411 -18.43 2.11 -10.21
N SER A 412 -19.46 1.38 -9.78
CA SER A 412 -20.52 0.88 -10.65
C SER A 412 -21.63 1.90 -10.87
N ASN A 413 -21.66 2.99 -10.09
CA ASN A 413 -22.62 4.09 -10.23
C ASN A 413 -22.14 5.09 -11.30
N VAL A 414 -22.18 4.65 -12.55
CA VAL A 414 -21.62 5.38 -13.70
C VAL A 414 -22.30 6.72 -13.97
N THR A 415 -23.51 6.94 -13.44
CA THR A 415 -24.28 8.18 -13.66
C THR A 415 -23.88 9.34 -12.75
N GLN A 416 -23.18 9.08 -11.65
CA GLN A 416 -22.81 10.08 -10.63
C GLN A 416 -21.29 10.22 -10.48
N ILE A 417 -20.54 9.91 -11.55
CA ILE A 417 -19.09 10.09 -11.59
C ILE A 417 -18.72 11.58 -11.42
N ASP A 418 -19.49 12.48 -12.02
CA ASP A 418 -19.31 13.92 -11.91
C ASP A 418 -19.48 14.44 -10.47
N ASP A 419 -20.46 13.91 -9.73
CA ASP A 419 -20.67 14.21 -8.32
C ASP A 419 -19.45 13.78 -7.47
N PHE A 420 -18.91 12.57 -7.69
CA PHE A 420 -17.71 12.13 -6.95
C PHE A 420 -16.51 13.06 -7.20
N VAL A 421 -16.27 13.40 -8.47
CA VAL A 421 -15.19 14.34 -8.86
C VAL A 421 -15.42 15.70 -8.21
N HIS A 422 -16.65 16.21 -8.24
CA HIS A 422 -17.00 17.48 -7.61
C HIS A 422 -16.71 17.48 -6.10
N PHE A 423 -17.14 16.46 -5.36
CA PHE A 423 -16.89 16.38 -3.92
C PHE A 423 -15.41 16.17 -3.58
N THR A 424 -14.66 15.45 -4.42
CA THR A 424 -13.20 15.34 -4.29
C THR A 424 -12.54 16.71 -4.39
N GLN A 425 -12.84 17.48 -5.43
CA GLN A 425 -12.24 18.80 -5.65
C GLN A 425 -12.66 19.80 -4.59
N LYS A 426 -13.89 19.69 -4.09
CA LYS A 426 -14.36 20.47 -2.94
C LYS A 426 -13.55 20.17 -1.67
N GLU A 427 -13.21 18.91 -1.42
CA GLU A 427 -12.33 18.54 -0.30
C GLU A 427 -10.88 19.01 -0.52
N TRP A 428 -10.36 18.98 -1.75
CA TRP A 428 -9.06 19.58 -2.07
C TRP A 428 -9.01 21.09 -1.84
N ALA A 429 -10.06 21.81 -2.25
CA ALA A 429 -10.19 23.24 -1.98
C ALA A 429 -10.30 23.52 -0.47
N ARG A 430 -11.00 22.64 0.27
CA ARG A 430 -11.11 22.71 1.73
C ARG A 430 -9.75 22.58 2.41
N LEU A 431 -8.88 21.67 1.93
CA LEU A 431 -7.52 21.51 2.43
C LEU A 431 -6.71 22.82 2.40
N SER A 432 -7.00 23.70 1.45
CA SER A 432 -6.31 24.98 1.28
C SER A 432 -6.86 26.10 2.18
N GLN A 433 -8.04 25.93 2.80
CA GLN A 433 -8.76 27.05 3.43
C GLN A 433 -9.33 26.80 4.82
N THR A 434 -9.97 25.64 5.06
CA THR A 434 -10.87 25.46 6.22
C THR A 434 -10.64 24.15 6.97
N VAL A 435 -9.43 23.60 6.92
CA VAL A 435 -9.06 22.44 7.73
C VAL A 435 -9.03 22.82 9.20
N THR A 436 -9.53 21.92 10.05
CA THR A 436 -9.55 22.12 11.50
C THR A 436 -8.37 21.43 12.18
N GLU A 437 -7.96 21.96 13.33
CA GLU A 437 -6.87 21.36 14.14
C GLU A 437 -7.19 19.92 14.56
N GLY A 438 -8.45 19.63 14.89
CA GLY A 438 -8.88 18.27 15.25
C GLY A 438 -8.75 17.26 14.10
N GLU A 439 -8.97 17.69 12.85
CA GLU A 439 -8.77 16.84 11.67
C GLU A 439 -7.28 16.57 11.42
N VAL A 440 -6.44 17.60 11.56
CA VAL A 440 -4.98 17.46 11.41
C VAL A 440 -4.40 16.55 12.48
N GLU A 441 -4.80 16.73 13.76
CA GLU A 441 -4.29 15.91 14.84
C GLU A 441 -4.69 14.45 14.67
N ARG A 442 -5.95 14.19 14.30
CA ARG A 442 -6.39 12.83 13.96
C ARG A 442 -5.58 12.23 12.82
N ALA A 443 -5.35 12.97 11.76
CA ALA A 443 -4.57 12.52 10.60
C ALA A 443 -3.11 12.20 10.98
N LYS A 444 -2.48 13.01 11.84
CA LYS A 444 -1.15 12.70 12.38
C LYS A 444 -1.14 11.38 13.15
N GLN A 445 -2.15 11.13 14.00
CA GLN A 445 -2.21 9.89 14.77
C GLN A 445 -2.42 8.66 13.86
N ILE A 446 -3.29 8.77 12.85
CA ILE A 446 -3.48 7.72 11.85
C ILE A 446 -2.17 7.47 11.10
N LEU A 447 -1.50 8.51 10.63
CA LEU A 447 -0.24 8.39 9.90
C LEU A 447 0.87 7.76 10.75
N LYS A 448 1.05 8.22 12.00
CA LYS A 448 2.03 7.63 12.93
C LYS A 448 1.75 6.15 13.16
N GLY A 449 0.49 5.78 13.41
CA GLY A 449 0.09 4.40 13.60
C GLY A 449 0.37 3.56 12.35
N SER A 450 0.00 4.08 11.18
CA SER A 450 0.21 3.43 9.89
C SER A 450 1.69 3.17 9.58
N LEU A 451 2.56 4.17 9.82
CA LEU A 451 4.00 4.02 9.58
C LEU A 451 4.62 3.01 10.54
N LEU A 452 4.27 3.06 11.83
CA LEU A 452 4.83 2.15 12.83
C LEU A 452 4.40 0.71 12.63
N LEU A 453 3.10 0.47 12.43
CA LEU A 453 2.56 -0.85 12.10
C LEU A 453 3.12 -1.37 10.77
N GLY A 454 3.48 -0.44 9.89
CA GLY A 454 4.17 -0.71 8.64
C GLY A 454 5.58 -1.25 8.77
N LEU A 455 6.27 -0.91 9.86
CA LEU A 455 7.66 -1.33 10.12
C LEU A 455 7.72 -2.66 10.89
N ASP A 456 6.59 -3.36 11.05
CA ASP A 456 6.59 -4.67 11.69
C ASP A 456 7.20 -5.73 10.77
N GLY A 457 8.32 -6.30 11.23
CA GLY A 457 9.02 -7.40 10.57
C GLY A 457 10.29 -6.98 9.84
N ASN A 458 11.27 -7.89 9.79
CA ASN A 458 12.60 -7.63 9.22
C ASN A 458 12.55 -7.21 7.74
N ASN A 459 11.58 -7.72 6.95
CA ASN A 459 11.46 -7.36 5.54
C ASN A 459 11.01 -5.91 5.35
N ALA A 460 9.99 -5.49 6.08
CA ALA A 460 9.49 -4.12 6.01
C ALA A 460 10.55 -3.10 6.45
N VAL A 461 11.30 -3.42 7.52
CA VAL A 461 12.44 -2.62 7.97
C VAL A 461 13.53 -2.54 6.90
N ALA A 462 13.90 -3.67 6.27
CA ALA A 462 14.91 -3.67 5.20
C ALA A 462 14.50 -2.81 4.00
N GLN A 463 13.24 -2.91 3.57
CA GLN A 463 12.69 -2.10 2.48
C GLN A 463 12.66 -0.61 2.81
N ASP A 464 12.27 -0.24 4.04
CA ASP A 464 12.26 1.14 4.50
C ASP A 464 13.67 1.74 4.54
N ILE A 465 14.66 1.00 5.07
CA ILE A 465 16.08 1.39 5.05
C ILE A 465 16.52 1.65 3.60
N ALA A 466 16.29 0.69 2.71
CA ALA A 466 16.77 0.77 1.34
C ALA A 466 16.18 1.97 0.59
N THR A 467 14.86 2.16 0.69
CA THR A 467 14.15 3.23 -0.03
C THR A 467 14.64 4.61 0.43
N GLN A 468 14.75 4.82 1.75
CA GLN A 468 15.20 6.11 2.28
C GLN A 468 16.68 6.38 1.99
N VAL A 469 17.55 5.36 2.08
CA VAL A 469 18.98 5.50 1.78
C VAL A 469 19.19 5.77 0.29
N LEU A 470 18.48 5.07 -0.60
CA LEU A 470 18.56 5.32 -2.05
C LEU A 470 18.07 6.71 -2.45
N ALA A 471 17.05 7.23 -1.77
CA ALA A 471 16.46 8.51 -2.09
C ALA A 471 17.19 9.70 -1.48
N THR A 472 17.62 9.59 -0.21
CA THR A 472 18.12 10.73 0.58
C THR A 472 19.53 10.52 1.14
N GLY A 473 20.12 9.34 0.94
CA GLY A 473 21.43 8.96 1.47
C GLY A 473 21.43 8.56 2.94
N LYS A 474 20.29 8.67 3.64
CA LYS A 474 20.15 8.30 5.05
C LYS A 474 18.74 7.80 5.34
N ARG A 475 18.60 7.04 6.42
CA ARG A 475 17.30 6.70 6.97
C ARG A 475 17.00 7.57 8.18
N LEU A 476 15.81 8.14 8.25
CA LEU A 476 15.32 8.80 9.44
C LEU A 476 14.88 7.75 10.46
N SER A 477 15.32 7.91 11.71
CA SER A 477 14.83 7.09 12.81
C SER A 477 13.34 7.29 13.01
N VAL A 478 12.69 6.27 13.58
CA VAL A 478 11.26 6.31 13.90
C VAL A 478 10.89 7.55 14.73
N GLN A 479 11.75 7.95 15.66
CA GLN A 479 11.55 9.13 16.50
C GLN A 479 11.68 10.43 15.70
N GLU A 480 12.62 10.51 14.76
CA GLU A 480 12.74 11.68 13.86
C GLU A 480 11.52 11.81 12.95
N VAL A 481 11.04 10.70 12.40
CA VAL A 481 9.80 10.66 11.60
C VAL A 481 8.60 11.09 12.45
N GLU A 482 8.49 10.57 13.67
CA GLU A 482 7.42 10.97 14.58
C GLU A 482 7.46 12.47 14.91
N GLN A 483 8.64 13.01 15.16
CA GLN A 483 8.83 14.44 15.40
C GLN A 483 8.49 15.27 14.17
N ALA A 484 8.87 14.83 12.98
CA ALA A 484 8.54 15.51 11.72
C ALA A 484 7.01 15.60 11.54
N ILE A 485 6.29 14.51 11.77
CA ILE A 485 4.82 14.47 11.68
C ILE A 485 4.17 15.32 12.78
N SER A 486 4.69 15.25 14.00
CA SER A 486 4.14 15.99 15.14
C SER A 486 4.21 17.50 14.93
N LYS A 487 5.26 17.98 14.27
CA LYS A 487 5.50 19.40 13.97
C LYS A 487 4.52 19.99 12.94
N VAL A 488 3.84 19.18 12.14
CA VAL A 488 2.94 19.66 11.08
C VAL A 488 1.81 20.51 11.68
N THR A 489 1.61 21.72 11.18
CA THR A 489 0.54 22.61 11.66
C THR A 489 -0.59 22.74 10.63
N VAL A 490 -1.74 23.28 11.04
CA VAL A 490 -2.83 23.64 10.10
C VAL A 490 -2.34 24.65 9.06
N SER A 491 -1.48 25.59 9.45
CA SER A 491 -0.88 26.54 8.51
C SER A 491 0.02 25.87 7.47
N ASP A 492 0.75 24.81 7.84
CA ASP A 492 1.54 24.04 6.87
C ASP A 492 0.65 23.32 5.87
N VAL A 493 -0.44 22.71 6.34
CA VAL A 493 -1.43 22.06 5.48
C VAL A 493 -2.02 23.05 4.48
N HIS A 494 -2.46 24.24 4.94
CA HIS A 494 -2.98 25.28 4.06
C HIS A 494 -1.92 25.74 3.03
N ARG A 495 -0.69 25.97 3.47
CA ARG A 495 0.42 26.41 2.61
C ARG A 495 0.72 25.38 1.52
N VAL A 496 0.87 24.11 1.90
CA VAL A 496 1.20 23.04 0.96
C VAL A 496 0.03 22.78 0.02
N ALA A 497 -1.20 22.67 0.53
CA ALA A 497 -2.40 22.51 -0.30
C ALA A 497 -2.58 23.67 -1.29
N ASN A 498 -2.32 24.91 -0.88
CA ASN A 498 -2.38 26.04 -1.80
C ASN A 498 -1.27 26.01 -2.87
N ASN A 499 -0.12 25.41 -2.55
CA ASN A 499 0.99 25.26 -3.50
C ASN A 499 0.84 24.05 -4.43
N THR A 500 0.14 22.99 -4.04
CA THR A 500 0.04 21.74 -4.80
C THR A 500 -1.33 21.51 -5.44
N LEU A 501 -2.41 22.02 -4.84
CA LEU A 501 -3.79 21.79 -5.29
C LEU A 501 -4.41 23.05 -5.89
N TRP A 502 -4.21 24.22 -5.28
CA TRP A 502 -4.91 25.43 -5.70
C TRP A 502 -4.44 25.94 -7.07
N ASP A 503 -5.38 26.03 -8.02
CA ASP A 503 -5.15 26.49 -9.39
C ASP A 503 -3.98 25.77 -10.08
N LYS A 504 -3.84 24.47 -9.81
CA LYS A 504 -2.84 23.62 -10.45
C LYS A 504 -3.40 22.82 -11.61
N GLU A 505 -2.50 22.51 -12.53
CA GLU A 505 -2.76 21.55 -13.59
C GLU A 505 -3.00 20.16 -12.98
N VAL A 506 -3.94 19.42 -13.56
CA VAL A 506 -4.37 18.10 -13.07
C VAL A 506 -4.18 17.07 -14.17
N ALA A 507 -3.74 15.87 -13.82
CA ALA A 507 -3.73 14.70 -14.67
C ALA A 507 -4.98 13.86 -14.34
N VAL A 508 -5.76 13.49 -15.36
CA VAL A 508 -7.01 12.75 -15.22
C VAL A 508 -6.98 11.50 -16.08
N VAL A 509 -7.30 10.35 -15.49
CA VAL A 509 -7.44 9.10 -16.23
C VAL A 509 -8.74 8.44 -15.87
N GLY A 510 -9.49 8.00 -16.88
CA GLY A 510 -10.70 7.19 -16.71
C GLY A 510 -10.66 5.95 -17.61
N HIS A 511 -11.02 4.80 -17.05
CA HIS A 511 -11.14 3.52 -17.75
C HIS A 511 -12.49 2.87 -17.45
N GLY A 512 -13.16 2.31 -18.46
CA GLY A 512 -14.50 1.72 -18.35
C GLY A 512 -15.63 2.67 -18.76
N PRO A 513 -16.85 2.54 -18.20
CA PRO A 513 -18.03 3.36 -18.54
C PRO A 513 -17.90 4.79 -17.96
N VAL A 514 -16.98 5.59 -18.52
CA VAL A 514 -16.61 6.93 -18.04
C VAL A 514 -17.32 8.07 -18.77
N GLU A 515 -18.50 7.82 -19.33
CA GLU A 515 -19.27 8.83 -20.07
C GLU A 515 -19.66 10.03 -19.20
N ALA A 516 -20.01 9.81 -17.94
CA ALA A 516 -20.36 10.87 -16.99
C ALA A 516 -19.14 11.58 -16.38
N LEU A 517 -17.90 11.20 -16.75
CA LEU A 517 -16.71 11.92 -16.31
C LEU A 517 -16.69 13.32 -16.94
N THR A 518 -16.71 14.35 -16.10
CA THR A 518 -16.66 15.76 -16.54
C THR A 518 -15.46 16.05 -17.42
N ASP A 519 -15.63 16.94 -18.41
CA ASP A 519 -14.56 17.36 -19.32
C ASP A 519 -13.36 17.98 -18.58
N TYR A 520 -12.19 17.92 -19.19
CA TYR A 520 -10.96 18.44 -18.58
C TYR A 520 -11.06 19.91 -18.14
N LEU A 521 -11.72 20.77 -18.93
CA LEU A 521 -11.82 22.20 -18.62
C LEU A 521 -12.67 22.42 -17.37
N ARG A 522 -13.74 21.63 -17.20
CA ARG A 522 -14.55 21.66 -15.99
C ARG A 522 -13.79 21.14 -14.78
N VAL A 523 -13.06 20.03 -14.90
CA VAL A 523 -12.19 19.53 -13.82
C VAL A 523 -11.15 20.60 -13.46
N ARG A 524 -10.40 21.12 -14.42
CA ARG A 524 -9.39 22.17 -14.21
C ARG A 524 -9.97 23.45 -13.60
N GLY A 525 -11.18 23.84 -14.02
CA GLY A 525 -11.89 25.01 -13.50
C GLY A 525 -12.24 24.88 -12.01
N PHE A 526 -12.59 23.68 -11.55
CA PHE A 526 -12.89 23.40 -10.14
C PHE A 526 -11.66 23.27 -9.23
N MET A 527 -10.43 23.31 -9.78
CA MET A 527 -9.20 23.42 -8.99
C MET A 527 -9.01 24.81 -8.34
N SER A 528 -9.86 25.77 -8.70
CA SER A 528 -9.94 27.09 -8.07
C SER A 528 -11.41 27.42 -7.74
N TYR A 529 -11.68 27.88 -6.51
CA TYR A 529 -13.03 28.26 -6.11
C TYR A 529 -13.19 29.77 -6.04
N ASN A 530 -14.04 30.31 -6.90
CA ASN A 530 -14.56 31.67 -6.78
C ASN A 530 -15.84 31.59 -5.95
N ARG A 531 -15.78 32.06 -4.69
CA ARG A 531 -16.93 32.09 -3.77
C ARG A 531 -17.85 33.26 -4.04
#